data_AF-A0A965XSX7-F1
#
_entry.id   AF-A0A965XSX7-F1
#
_cell.length_a   1.000
_cell.length_b   1.000
_cell.length_c   1.000
_cell.angle_alpha   90.00
_cell.angle_beta   90.00
_cell.angle_gamma   90.00
#
_symmetry.space_group_name_H-M   'P 1'
#
loop_
_entity.id
_entity.type
_entity.pdbx_description
1 polymer ?
#
loop_
_entity_poly.entity_id
_entity_poly.type
_entity_poly.pdbx_seq_one_letter_code
_entity_poly.pdbx_strand_id
1 'polypeptide(L)'
;MKTVIRGALCLVALVLLQGSQSAVWAAEPALADYTAYPVFQVNAVPPNIMVIMDNSGSMNSAAYGTAYDHANKYYGYFEPYKKYSYSSNVFKRDPAGSWDGNFLNWVTMRRVDVARKVMVGGLSTPRPQGVNPPPGPGKVNLIGENTSTGYYQYYTEGEDVTPYGTQVQRYYVYKGTFRVQRQKWGSWSYTP
;
A
#
# COMPACT_ATOMS: atom_id res chain seq x y z
N MET A 1 27.38 48.69 -70.60
CA MET A 1 26.04 48.07 -70.42
C MET A 1 25.97 46.56 -70.70
N LYS A 2 26.88 45.95 -71.49
CA LYS A 2 26.83 44.51 -71.81
C LYS A 2 27.34 43.57 -70.68
N THR A 3 28.12 44.07 -69.72
CA THR A 3 28.66 43.31 -68.57
C THR A 3 27.68 43.21 -67.39
N VAL A 4 26.82 44.21 -67.18
CA VAL A 4 25.79 44.21 -66.13
C VAL A 4 24.66 43.22 -66.44
N ILE A 5 24.31 43.08 -67.73
CA ILE A 5 23.26 42.16 -68.20
C ILE A 5 23.67 40.69 -68.04
N ARG A 6 24.96 40.35 -68.19
CA ARG A 6 25.48 38.98 -67.94
C ARG A 6 25.50 38.63 -66.45
N GLY A 7 25.78 39.59 -65.56
CA GLY A 7 25.72 39.40 -64.11
C GLY A 7 24.28 39.25 -63.61
N ALA A 8 23.34 40.03 -64.16
CA ALA A 8 21.92 39.93 -63.85
C ALA A 8 21.30 38.60 -64.32
N LEU A 9 21.72 38.07 -65.48
CA LEU A 9 21.24 36.77 -65.97
C LEU A 9 21.71 35.59 -65.09
N CYS A 10 22.94 35.64 -64.58
CA CYS A 10 23.44 34.62 -63.64
C CYS A 10 22.76 34.69 -62.26
N LEU A 11 22.42 35.90 -61.78
CA LEU A 11 21.71 36.07 -60.51
C LEU A 11 20.26 35.58 -60.60
N VAL A 12 19.59 35.79 -61.74
CA VAL A 12 18.24 35.25 -61.98
C VAL A 12 18.25 33.72 -62.12
N ALA A 13 19.29 33.14 -62.73
CA ALA A 13 19.46 31.69 -62.80
C ALA A 13 19.74 31.05 -61.42
N LEU A 14 20.44 31.75 -60.53
CA LEU A 14 20.73 31.27 -59.17
C LEU A 14 19.50 31.31 -58.26
N VAL A 15 18.59 32.27 -58.47
CA VAL A 15 17.34 32.41 -57.69
C VAL A 15 16.28 31.39 -58.15
N LEU A 16 16.25 31.02 -59.44
CA LEU A 16 15.33 29.98 -59.95
C LEU A 16 15.74 28.55 -59.55
N LEU A 17 16.97 28.32 -59.08
CA LEU A 17 17.43 27.03 -58.57
C LEU A 17 17.19 26.80 -57.07
N GLN A 18 16.68 27.81 -56.34
CA GLN A 18 16.43 27.72 -54.90
C GLN A 18 15.01 27.26 -54.55
N GLY A 19 14.15 27.02 -55.56
CA GLY A 19 12.73 26.67 -55.41
C GLY A 19 12.42 25.20 -55.12
N SER A 20 13.42 24.34 -54.87
CA SER A 20 13.19 22.93 -54.55
C SER A 20 14.03 22.47 -53.36
N GLN A 21 13.83 23.10 -52.20
CA GLN A 21 14.22 22.49 -50.93
C GLN A 21 12.96 21.94 -50.28
N SER A 22 12.58 20.73 -50.68
CA SER A 22 11.66 19.92 -49.88
C SER A 22 12.35 19.71 -48.53
N ALA A 23 11.81 20.32 -47.48
CA ALA A 23 12.20 19.98 -46.12
C ALA A 23 12.01 18.47 -45.96
N VAL A 24 13.11 17.73 -45.81
CA VAL A 24 13.06 16.31 -45.46
C VAL A 24 12.66 16.27 -43.99
N TRP A 25 11.37 16.12 -43.74
CA TRP A 25 10.88 15.69 -42.44
C TRP A 25 11.24 14.22 -42.32
N ALA A 26 12.27 13.90 -41.55
CA ALA A 26 12.39 12.55 -41.03
C ALA A 26 11.16 12.33 -40.14
N ALA A 27 10.31 11.36 -40.49
CA ALA A 27 9.26 10.93 -39.59
C ALA A 27 9.94 10.49 -38.28
N GLU A 28 9.46 11.02 -37.15
CA GLU A 28 9.97 10.62 -35.84
C GLU A 28 9.78 9.10 -35.70
N PRO A 29 10.84 8.32 -35.40
CA PRO A 29 10.71 6.88 -35.31
C PRO A 29 9.68 6.53 -34.24
N ALA A 30 8.70 5.72 -34.61
CA ALA A 30 7.72 5.25 -33.66
C ALA A 30 8.40 4.24 -32.72
N LEU A 31 7.93 4.11 -31.48
CA LEU A 31 8.42 3.07 -30.57
C LEU A 31 8.38 1.65 -31.21
N ALA A 32 7.48 1.45 -32.18
CA ALA A 32 7.35 0.25 -32.98
C ALA A 32 8.59 -0.09 -33.83
N ASP A 33 9.40 0.89 -34.22
CA ASP A 33 10.63 0.67 -35.01
C ASP A 33 11.78 0.07 -34.16
N TYR A 34 11.61 0.02 -32.82
CA TYR A 34 12.59 -0.50 -31.88
C TYR A 34 12.14 -1.79 -31.16
N THR A 35 10.96 -2.33 -31.45
CA THR A 35 10.49 -3.58 -30.83
C THR A 35 10.63 -4.76 -31.79
N ALA A 36 11.85 -5.31 -31.87
CA ALA A 36 12.08 -6.59 -32.53
C ALA A 36 11.59 -7.73 -31.64
N TYR A 37 10.36 -8.21 -31.87
CA TYR A 37 9.88 -9.46 -31.30
C TYR A 37 10.32 -10.62 -32.21
N PRO A 38 10.98 -11.66 -31.68
CA PRO A 38 11.34 -12.83 -32.48
C PRO A 38 10.09 -13.47 -33.10
N VAL A 39 10.17 -13.88 -34.36
CA VAL A 39 9.05 -14.38 -35.18
C VAL A 39 8.32 -15.61 -34.61
N PHE A 40 8.88 -16.25 -33.58
CA PHE A 40 8.28 -17.39 -32.88
C PHE A 40 7.37 -16.99 -31.70
N GLN A 41 7.25 -15.71 -31.39
CA GLN A 41 6.41 -15.22 -30.29
C GLN A 41 5.12 -14.59 -30.81
N VAL A 42 4.31 -15.40 -31.50
CA VAL A 42 3.02 -14.96 -32.08
C VAL A 42 1.88 -14.94 -31.06
N ASN A 43 2.07 -15.57 -29.89
CA ASN A 43 1.11 -15.52 -28.78
C ASN A 43 1.80 -15.06 -27.50
N ALA A 44 1.34 -13.94 -26.93
CA ALA A 44 1.65 -13.59 -25.55
C ALA A 44 0.96 -14.62 -24.64
N VAL A 45 1.71 -15.60 -24.14
CA VAL A 45 1.20 -16.55 -23.14
C VAL A 45 1.05 -15.78 -21.82
N PRO A 46 -0.15 -15.77 -21.20
CA PRO A 46 -0.32 -15.16 -19.89
C PRO A 46 0.70 -15.75 -18.91
N PRO A 47 1.48 -14.92 -18.19
CA PRO A 47 2.42 -15.42 -17.20
C PRO A 47 1.66 -16.10 -16.06
N ASN A 48 2.07 -17.32 -15.70
CA ASN A 48 1.56 -18.02 -14.52
C ASN A 48 2.48 -17.74 -13.34
N ILE A 49 1.94 -17.12 -12.28
CA ILE A 49 2.68 -16.85 -11.04
C ILE A 49 2.13 -17.79 -9.96
N MET A 50 2.99 -18.64 -9.40
CA MET A 50 2.68 -19.43 -8.20
C MET A 50 3.36 -18.80 -6.99
N VAL A 51 2.55 -18.43 -5.99
CA VAL A 51 3.05 -17.94 -4.70
C VAL A 51 2.79 -19.01 -3.66
N ILE A 52 3.85 -19.55 -3.07
CA ILE A 52 3.76 -20.47 -1.94
C ILE A 52 4.10 -19.68 -0.68
N MET A 53 3.22 -19.75 0.32
CA MET A 53 3.41 -19.12 1.62
C MET A 53 3.56 -20.15 2.72
N ASP A 54 4.30 -19.79 3.76
CA ASP A 54 4.29 -20.53 5.01
C ASP A 54 2.88 -20.53 5.62
N ASN A 55 2.43 -21.70 6.07
CA ASN A 55 1.16 -21.95 6.75
C ASN A 55 1.37 -22.59 8.13
N SER A 56 2.58 -22.51 8.67
CA SER A 56 2.89 -22.98 10.02
C SER A 56 2.20 -22.11 11.08
N GLY A 57 2.00 -22.67 12.28
CA GLY A 57 1.42 -21.91 13.40
C GLY A 57 2.22 -20.66 13.80
N SER A 58 3.51 -20.59 13.43
CA SER A 58 4.35 -19.41 13.68
C SER A 58 3.88 -18.16 12.94
N MET A 59 3.12 -18.32 11.87
CA MET A 59 2.53 -17.23 11.10
C MET A 59 1.42 -16.49 11.86
N ASN A 60 0.88 -17.10 12.92
CA ASN A 60 -0.13 -16.52 13.80
C ASN A 60 0.48 -15.77 15.02
N SER A 61 1.80 -15.76 15.16
CA SER A 61 2.50 -14.97 16.17
C SER A 61 2.53 -13.48 15.81
N ALA A 62 2.79 -12.63 16.81
CA ALA A 62 3.00 -11.20 16.62
C ALA A 62 4.04 -10.93 15.52
N ALA A 63 3.72 -10.01 14.61
CA ALA A 63 4.68 -9.52 13.61
C ALA A 63 5.84 -8.78 14.28
N TYR A 64 5.54 -8.07 15.36
CA TYR A 64 6.49 -7.28 16.13
C TYR A 64 6.58 -7.87 17.53
N GLY A 65 7.70 -8.50 17.86
CA GLY A 65 7.91 -9.15 19.17
C GLY A 65 8.74 -8.34 20.16
N THR A 66 9.24 -7.18 19.73
CA THR A 66 10.02 -6.26 20.58
C THR A 66 9.10 -5.32 21.34
N ALA A 67 9.64 -4.65 22.36
CA ALA A 67 8.94 -3.54 23.00
C ALA A 67 8.47 -2.49 21.98
N TYR A 68 7.34 -1.86 22.29
CA TYR A 68 6.83 -0.75 21.48
C TYR A 68 7.75 0.46 21.59
N ASP A 69 8.05 1.06 20.45
CA ASP A 69 8.77 2.33 20.32
C ASP A 69 7.94 3.27 19.45
N HIS A 70 7.54 4.41 20.01
CA HIS A 70 6.69 5.38 19.32
C HIS A 70 7.39 6.04 18.13
N ALA A 71 8.72 6.14 18.15
CA ALA A 71 9.50 6.70 17.05
C ALA A 71 9.55 5.77 15.83
N ASN A 72 9.38 4.45 16.03
CA ASN A 72 9.39 3.47 14.97
C ASN A 72 8.00 3.31 14.34
N LYS A 73 7.94 3.35 13.01
CA LYS A 73 6.69 3.14 12.28
C LYS A 73 6.47 1.66 12.01
N TYR A 74 5.40 1.11 12.59
CA TYR A 74 5.02 -0.29 12.39
C TYR A 74 4.10 -0.42 11.18
N TYR A 75 4.44 -1.37 10.31
CA TYR A 75 3.66 -1.67 9.10
C TYR A 75 2.42 -2.50 9.44
N GLY A 76 1.24 -1.97 9.15
CA GLY A 76 -0.01 -2.69 9.39
C GLY A 76 -1.21 -2.00 8.78
N TYR A 77 -2.41 -2.47 9.11
CA TYR A 77 -3.64 -1.97 8.47
C TYR A 77 -4.03 -0.56 8.90
N PHE A 78 -3.56 -0.09 10.05
CA PHE A 78 -3.88 1.23 10.57
C PHE A 78 -2.91 2.28 10.00
N GLU A 79 -3.42 3.46 9.68
CA GLU A 79 -2.57 4.61 9.36
C GLU A 79 -1.81 5.07 10.62
N PRO A 80 -0.46 5.10 10.62
CA PRO A 80 0.33 5.33 11.84
C PRO A 80 0.04 6.66 12.56
N TYR A 81 -0.32 7.70 11.80
CA TYR A 81 -0.53 9.05 12.33
C TYR A 81 -1.99 9.38 12.63
N LYS A 82 -2.89 8.38 12.57
CA LYS A 82 -4.31 8.59 12.81
C LYS A 82 -4.71 7.98 14.14
N LYS A 83 -5.72 8.58 14.75
CA LYS A 83 -6.36 8.06 15.93
C LYS A 83 -7.60 7.23 15.60
N TYR A 84 -7.95 6.34 16.51
CA TYR A 84 -9.04 5.38 16.37
C TYR A 84 -9.84 5.29 17.67
N SER A 85 -11.14 5.05 17.54
CA SER A 85 -12.03 4.64 18.62
C SER A 85 -12.38 3.17 18.47
N TYR A 86 -12.50 2.48 19.60
CA TYR A 86 -12.87 1.06 19.64
C TYR A 86 -14.32 0.94 20.11
N SER A 87 -15.18 0.39 19.25
CA SER A 87 -16.59 0.17 19.55
C SER A 87 -17.14 -0.99 18.73
N SER A 88 -18.05 -1.77 19.32
CA SER A 88 -18.65 -2.96 18.69
C SER A 88 -17.61 -3.94 18.13
N ASN A 89 -16.50 -4.14 18.84
CA ASN A 89 -15.36 -4.98 18.44
C ASN A 89 -14.64 -4.53 17.16
N VAL A 90 -14.75 -3.25 16.80
CA VAL A 90 -14.12 -2.69 15.61
C VAL A 90 -13.38 -1.40 15.95
N PHE A 91 -12.17 -1.28 15.42
CA PHE A 91 -11.44 -0.02 15.42
C PHE A 91 -11.90 0.85 14.24
N LYS A 92 -12.46 2.02 14.54
CA LYS A 92 -12.87 3.00 13.54
C LYS A 92 -11.97 4.23 13.65
N ARG A 93 -11.65 4.83 12.50
CA ARG A 93 -10.85 6.05 12.46
C ARG A 93 -11.68 7.17 13.08
N ASP A 94 -11.09 7.86 14.03
CA ASP A 94 -11.74 8.90 14.80
C ASP A 94 -10.66 9.87 15.29
N PRO A 95 -10.66 11.14 14.84
CA PRO A 95 -9.70 12.13 15.31
C PRO A 95 -9.72 12.35 16.83
N ALA A 96 -10.85 12.09 17.50
CA ALA A 96 -10.99 12.17 18.95
C ALA A 96 -10.71 10.83 19.65
N GLY A 97 -10.32 9.80 18.89
CA GLY A 97 -10.05 8.47 19.40
C GLY A 97 -8.81 8.42 20.30
N SER A 98 -8.85 7.56 21.31
CA SER A 98 -7.73 7.37 22.25
C SER A 98 -6.69 6.35 21.78
N TRP A 99 -6.92 5.67 20.66
CA TRP A 99 -6.00 4.65 20.13
C TRP A 99 -5.14 5.21 19.02
N ASP A 100 -3.82 5.05 19.15
CA ASP A 100 -2.88 5.42 18.12
C ASP A 100 -2.74 4.34 17.04
N GLY A 101 -2.79 4.74 15.77
CA GLY A 101 -2.71 3.80 14.66
C GLY A 101 -1.36 3.07 14.58
N ASN A 102 -0.25 3.73 14.94
CA ASN A 102 1.06 3.10 14.95
C ASN A 102 1.12 2.02 16.05
N PHE A 103 0.57 2.33 17.23
CA PHE A 103 0.42 1.36 18.30
C PHE A 103 -0.48 0.19 17.93
N LEU A 104 -1.60 0.45 17.26
CA LEU A 104 -2.49 -0.62 16.79
C LEU A 104 -1.80 -1.56 15.81
N ASN A 105 -0.95 -1.04 14.92
CA ASN A 105 -0.13 -1.88 14.03
C ASN A 105 0.84 -2.76 14.81
N TRP A 106 1.55 -2.20 15.80
CA TRP A 106 2.44 -2.99 16.63
C TRP A 106 1.69 -4.11 17.36
N VAL A 107 0.57 -3.79 18.00
CA VAL A 107 -0.11 -4.71 18.92
C VAL A 107 -0.95 -5.76 18.19
N THR A 108 -1.62 -5.41 17.09
CA THR A 108 -2.62 -6.27 16.42
C THR A 108 -2.11 -7.05 15.21
N MET A 109 -0.94 -6.69 14.66
CA MET A 109 -0.44 -7.36 13.46
C MET A 109 0.20 -8.70 13.76
N ARG A 110 -0.22 -9.72 13.01
CA ARG A 110 0.44 -11.03 12.92
C ARG A 110 1.31 -11.12 11.67
N ARG A 111 2.25 -12.06 11.65
CA ARG A 111 3.10 -12.31 10.46
C ARG A 111 2.27 -12.61 9.21
N VAL A 112 1.20 -13.41 9.35
CA VAL A 112 0.25 -13.70 8.26
C VAL A 112 -0.51 -12.46 7.79
N ASP A 113 -0.83 -11.54 8.69
CA ASP A 113 -1.57 -10.33 8.34
C ASP A 113 -0.68 -9.35 7.56
N VAL A 114 0.61 -9.27 7.91
CA VAL A 114 1.61 -8.53 7.13
C VAL A 114 1.79 -9.14 5.74
N ALA A 115 1.98 -10.47 5.65
CA ALA A 115 2.12 -11.17 4.38
C ALA A 115 0.89 -10.96 3.48
N ARG A 116 -0.32 -11.10 4.04
CA ARG A 116 -1.57 -10.82 3.34
C ARG A 116 -1.61 -9.39 2.83
N LYS A 117 -1.25 -8.41 3.66
CA LYS A 117 -1.25 -7.00 3.28
C LYS A 117 -0.28 -6.73 2.12
N VAL A 118 0.90 -7.34 2.12
CA VAL A 118 1.88 -7.20 1.02
C VAL A 118 1.33 -7.76 -0.28
N MET A 119 0.67 -8.91 -0.25
CA MET A 119 0.15 -9.54 -1.47
C MET A 119 -1.11 -8.85 -2.02
N VAL A 120 -2.04 -8.47 -1.14
CA VAL A 120 -3.35 -7.92 -1.55
C VAL A 120 -3.36 -6.39 -1.57
N GLY A 121 -2.21 -5.76 -1.31
CA GLY A 121 -2.00 -4.31 -1.29
C GLY A 121 -2.51 -3.60 -0.02
N GLY A 122 -3.27 -4.27 0.85
CA GLY A 122 -3.96 -3.63 1.98
C GLY A 122 -5.09 -2.71 1.52
N LEU A 123 -6.23 -2.74 2.24
CA LEU A 123 -7.48 -2.07 1.86
C LEU A 123 -7.99 -2.43 0.45
N SER A 124 -8.34 -3.70 0.21
CA SER A 124 -9.14 -4.09 -0.96
C SER A 124 -10.61 -4.26 -0.60
N THR A 125 -11.44 -3.25 -0.88
CA THR A 125 -12.92 -3.38 -0.80
C THR A 125 -13.36 -4.68 -1.48
N PRO A 126 -14.05 -5.61 -0.81
CA PRO A 126 -14.90 -6.52 -1.56
C PRO A 126 -15.93 -5.64 -2.24
N ARG A 127 -15.99 -5.64 -3.58
CA ARG A 127 -17.13 -5.10 -4.31
C ARG A 127 -18.35 -5.83 -3.75
N PRO A 128 -19.32 -5.17 -3.08
CA PRO A 128 -20.62 -5.78 -2.92
C PRO A 128 -21.15 -5.95 -4.34
N GLN A 129 -21.19 -7.18 -4.82
CA GLN A 129 -21.82 -7.48 -6.08
C GLN A 129 -23.31 -7.13 -5.91
N GLY A 130 -23.73 -5.96 -6.40
CA GLY A 130 -25.15 -5.61 -6.55
C GLY A 130 -25.74 -4.46 -5.72
N VAL A 131 -24.96 -3.51 -5.19
CA VAL A 131 -25.55 -2.35 -4.49
C VAL A 131 -25.30 -1.04 -5.26
N ASN A 132 -26.39 -0.38 -5.67
CA ASN A 132 -26.44 1.01 -6.12
C ASN A 132 -27.17 1.82 -5.03
N PRO A 133 -26.64 2.96 -4.55
CA PRO A 133 -25.50 3.73 -5.06
C PRO A 133 -24.14 3.20 -4.57
N PRO A 134 -23.01 3.69 -5.14
CA PRO A 134 -21.68 3.25 -4.75
C PRO A 134 -21.49 3.41 -3.23
N PRO A 135 -21.05 2.37 -2.51
CA PRO A 135 -20.63 2.55 -1.13
C PRO A 135 -19.47 3.55 -1.13
N GLY A 136 -19.57 4.60 -0.30
CA GLY A 136 -18.40 5.44 0.03
C GLY A 136 -17.23 4.58 0.53
N PRO A 137 -15.99 5.11 0.60
CA PRO A 137 -14.76 4.34 0.79
C PRO A 137 -14.89 3.30 1.91
N GLY A 138 -15.22 2.07 1.50
CA GLY A 138 -15.60 0.99 2.39
C GLY A 138 -14.35 0.35 2.95
N LYS A 139 -14.19 0.37 4.26
CA LYS A 139 -13.06 -0.29 4.91
C LYS A 139 -13.26 -1.80 4.81
N VAL A 140 -12.21 -2.53 4.44
CA VAL A 140 -12.15 -3.97 4.67
C VAL A 140 -12.04 -4.16 6.18
N ASN A 141 -13.13 -4.56 6.80
CA ASN A 141 -13.05 -5.09 8.15
C ASN A 141 -12.40 -6.47 8.03
N LEU A 142 -11.09 -6.51 8.24
CA LEU A 142 -10.35 -7.76 8.35
C LEU A 142 -10.73 -8.36 9.70
N ILE A 143 -11.80 -9.15 9.69
CA ILE A 143 -12.18 -9.97 10.83
C ILE A 143 -11.04 -10.96 11.03
N GLY A 144 -10.41 -10.91 12.20
CA GLY A 144 -9.34 -11.84 12.50
C GLY A 144 -9.85 -13.28 12.43
N GLU A 145 -9.02 -14.15 11.86
CA GLU A 145 -9.31 -15.55 11.66
C GLU A 145 -9.68 -16.26 12.98
N ASN A 146 -10.61 -17.21 12.94
CA ASN A 146 -10.98 -18.05 14.08
C ASN A 146 -9.94 -19.15 14.29
N THR A 147 -8.73 -18.75 14.69
CA THR A 147 -7.64 -19.69 15.00
C THR A 147 -7.67 -20.07 16.48
N SER A 148 -7.21 -21.27 16.80
CA SER A 148 -7.12 -21.75 18.19
C SER A 148 -5.94 -21.15 18.98
N THR A 149 -5.06 -20.39 18.32
CA THR A 149 -3.86 -19.79 18.90
C THR A 149 -3.98 -18.27 18.94
N GLY A 150 -3.66 -17.67 20.08
CA GLY A 150 -3.57 -16.22 20.24
C GLY A 150 -2.20 -15.83 20.75
N TYR A 151 -1.89 -14.54 20.68
CA TYR A 151 -0.69 -13.99 21.29
C TYR A 151 -1.05 -12.80 22.15
N TYR A 152 -0.14 -12.46 23.06
CA TYR A 152 -0.23 -11.26 23.86
C TYR A 152 1.00 -10.39 23.66
N GLN A 153 0.82 -9.09 23.84
CA GLN A 153 1.91 -8.14 23.99
C GLN A 153 1.72 -7.34 25.28
N TYR A 154 2.85 -7.03 25.91
CA TYR A 154 2.87 -6.21 27.10
C TYR A 154 3.28 -4.81 26.73
N TYR A 155 2.53 -3.84 27.21
CA TYR A 155 2.93 -2.46 27.16
C TYR A 155 2.80 -1.87 28.56
N THR A 156 3.86 -1.20 28.96
CA THR A 156 3.95 -0.41 30.17
C THR A 156 4.37 0.97 29.71
N GLU A 157 3.64 1.97 30.14
CA GLU A 157 3.56 3.26 29.46
C GLU A 157 4.83 4.09 29.34
N GLY A 158 4.74 4.99 28.35
CA GLY A 158 5.46 6.26 28.28
C GLY A 158 4.82 7.30 27.36
N GLU A 159 3.75 6.99 26.63
CA GLU A 159 3.20 7.82 25.53
C GLU A 159 1.66 7.72 25.44
N ASP A 160 0.97 8.77 24.94
CA ASP A 160 -0.49 8.84 24.75
C ASP A 160 -0.98 8.02 23.53
N VAL A 161 -0.79 6.71 23.59
CA VAL A 161 -1.06 5.78 22.48
C VAL A 161 -2.26 4.85 22.70
N THR A 162 -2.71 4.71 23.95
CA THR A 162 -3.88 3.92 24.31
C THR A 162 -4.72 4.66 25.36
N PRO A 163 -6.02 4.34 25.52
CA PRO A 163 -6.84 4.92 26.58
C PRO A 163 -6.45 4.47 28.00
N TYR A 164 -5.52 3.51 28.12
CA TYR A 164 -5.15 2.93 29.40
C TYR A 164 -3.90 3.63 29.93
N GLY A 165 -4.04 4.26 31.11
CA GLY A 165 -2.98 4.96 31.85
C GLY A 165 -2.17 4.07 32.81
N THR A 166 -1.14 4.64 33.46
CA THR A 166 0.22 4.14 33.85
C THR A 166 0.45 2.71 34.35
N GLN A 167 -0.31 1.74 33.87
CA GLN A 167 -0.32 0.39 34.40
C GLN A 167 0.22 -0.58 33.37
N VAL A 168 0.73 -1.73 33.81
CA VAL A 168 1.10 -2.78 32.86
C VAL A 168 -0.20 -3.33 32.27
N GLN A 169 -0.39 -3.14 30.97
CA GLN A 169 -1.49 -3.77 30.25
C GLN A 169 -0.98 -4.89 29.35
N ARG A 170 -1.74 -5.97 29.35
CA ARG A 170 -1.60 -7.07 28.42
C ARG A 170 -2.67 -6.93 27.35
N TYR A 171 -2.23 -6.82 26.11
CA TYR A 171 -3.08 -6.76 24.93
C TYR A 171 -3.11 -8.14 24.32
N TYR A 172 -4.29 -8.75 24.28
CA TYR A 172 -4.50 -10.12 23.83
C TYR A 172 -5.29 -10.13 22.52
N VAL A 173 -4.71 -10.78 21.52
CA VAL A 173 -5.31 -10.95 20.19
C VAL A 173 -5.60 -12.42 19.99
N TYR A 174 -6.89 -12.75 19.92
CA TYR A 174 -7.36 -14.14 19.87
C TYR A 174 -8.71 -14.26 19.18
N LYS A 175 -8.85 -15.21 18.24
CA LYS A 175 -10.10 -15.49 17.51
C LYS A 175 -10.77 -14.23 16.94
N GLY A 176 -9.97 -13.36 16.34
CA GLY A 176 -10.43 -12.06 15.81
C GLY A 176 -10.97 -11.08 16.83
N THR A 177 -10.80 -11.35 18.13
CA THR A 177 -11.14 -10.43 19.20
C THR A 177 -9.87 -9.77 19.74
N PHE A 178 -9.94 -8.47 19.93
CA PHE A 178 -8.95 -7.70 20.68
C PHE A 178 -9.45 -7.52 22.11
N ARG A 179 -8.63 -7.88 23.09
CA ARG A 179 -8.94 -7.71 24.52
C ARG A 179 -7.78 -7.07 25.24
N VAL A 180 -8.11 -6.27 26.25
CA VAL A 180 -7.10 -5.68 27.12
C VAL A 180 -7.31 -6.19 28.54
N GLN A 181 -6.21 -6.57 29.16
CA GLN A 181 -6.18 -6.96 30.55
C GLN A 181 -5.23 -6.04 31.30
N ARG A 182 -5.67 -5.61 32.46
CA ARG A 182 -4.88 -4.82 33.40
C ARG A 182 -4.33 -5.73 34.48
N GLN A 183 -3.08 -5.52 34.84
CA GLN A 183 -2.50 -6.14 36.02
C GLN A 183 -2.90 -5.35 37.27
N LYS A 184 -3.54 -6.02 38.24
CA LYS A 184 -3.87 -5.44 39.55
C LYS A 184 -3.54 -6.45 40.64
N TRP A 185 -2.64 -6.10 41.57
CA TRP A 185 -2.23 -6.96 42.69
C TRP A 185 -1.78 -8.37 42.26
N GLY A 186 -0.99 -8.47 41.18
CA GLY A 186 -0.52 -9.75 40.64
C GLY A 186 -1.56 -10.57 39.87
N SER A 187 -2.82 -10.11 39.79
CA SER A 187 -3.90 -10.75 39.02
C SER A 187 -4.24 -9.97 37.74
N TRP A 188 -4.66 -10.68 36.70
CA TRP A 188 -5.07 -10.10 35.42
C TRP A 188 -6.59 -10.02 35.34
N SER A 189 -7.11 -8.82 35.08
CA SER A 189 -8.54 -8.56 34.94
C SER A 189 -8.81 -7.85 33.62
N TYR A 190 -9.89 -8.22 32.92
CA TYR A 190 -10.29 -7.53 31.70
C TYR A 190 -10.73 -6.11 32.01
N THR A 191 -10.25 -5.15 31.21
CA THR A 191 -10.76 -3.78 31.26
C THR A 191 -12.08 -3.69 30.48
N PRO A 192 -13.05 -2.89 30.95
CA PRO A 192 -14.25 -2.57 30.18
C PRO A 192 -13.91 -1.94 28.82
#